data_AF-A0A358AXT2-F1
#
_entry.id   AF-A0A358AXT2-F1
#
_cell.length_a   1.000
_cell.length_b   1.000
_cell.length_c   1.000
_cell.angle_alpha   90.00
_cell.angle_beta   90.00
_cell.angle_gamma   90.00
#
_symmetry.space_group_name_H-M   'P 1'
#
loop_
_entity.id
_entity.type
_entity.pdbx_description
1 polymer ?
#
loop_
_entity_poly.entity_id
_entity_poly.type
_entity_poly.pdbx_seq_one_letter_code
_entity_poly.pdbx_strand_id
1 'polypeptide(L)'
;MTTCLRGATAAAAIGLALLSAAGPAAAQDQPTQGDLRALIYYVESGDETAVQAELRRLRGLYPSWTPPEDLSKLAATSGAPDLQPVYRMIEARNTAGARQAVQDLQAKFPEWAPPPDLLRAVTLGEAQNNFDAALAKGDFAGAVAVGQSSPTLMRCDRINNPWRLAEGQAATGDRTTAIGVFRDLVASCNDFQLVVASIEKTRAIATDDQLISVIDVARGRFPSYTTRLDALQARLTGQQAGAPAMAAATPSATATPAPAAAAPAAKATALPRPTPAASAPVEVVQAAPVARAQPAPSREALVSPGAGTSVRGPVSRLGTLPASGDGRLAAVRAAARSDNFAACAANSARPRSLDVAYERGWCVYNLDRPLEALALFSAAAQSGKLGGEMSRDAAYGMALSYLKRSMTEEASRVAAATDFTESQRKDVESIILDQRGVRSYQLKEYRKSIAFFDGIESLTGTLRRDLAIMRAYAYLNVGNRVEARKQFEYLNSQLSTEETRDGLNAAR
;
A
#
# COMPACT_ATOMS: atom_id res chain seq x y z
N MET A 1 14.15 10.56 -87.61
CA MET A 1 14.81 9.24 -87.62
C MET A 1 15.40 9.03 -86.23
N THR A 2 14.72 8.28 -85.34
CA THR A 2 15.09 6.89 -84.92
C THR A 2 16.52 6.83 -84.35
N THR A 3 16.87 6.38 -83.13
CA THR A 3 16.22 5.54 -82.10
C THR A 3 17.06 5.61 -80.79
N CYS A 4 16.42 5.24 -79.68
CA CYS A 4 16.86 4.94 -78.29
C CYS A 4 18.31 4.45 -78.04
N LEU A 5 18.84 4.69 -76.81
CA LEU A 5 19.01 3.62 -75.78
C LEU A 5 19.35 4.17 -74.38
N ARG A 6 18.84 3.45 -73.36
CA ARG A 6 19.00 3.63 -71.91
C ARG A 6 20.39 3.22 -71.39
N GLY A 7 20.80 3.81 -70.26
CA GLY A 7 21.85 3.25 -69.40
C GLY A 7 21.98 4.03 -68.08
N ALA A 8 21.35 3.52 -67.02
CA ALA A 8 21.49 4.03 -65.65
C ALA A 8 22.23 2.98 -64.80
N THR A 9 23.45 3.31 -64.35
CA THR A 9 24.29 2.63 -63.35
C THR A 9 25.32 3.69 -62.91
N ALA A 10 25.73 3.91 -61.67
CA ALA A 10 25.54 3.26 -60.38
C ALA A 10 25.82 4.33 -59.30
N ALA A 11 25.00 4.43 -58.26
CA ALA A 11 25.29 5.23 -57.07
C ALA A 11 25.86 4.29 -55.99
N ALA A 12 27.09 4.55 -55.57
CA ALA A 12 27.80 3.82 -54.53
C ALA A 12 27.12 4.05 -53.17
N ALA A 13 26.62 2.98 -52.55
CA ALA A 13 26.14 2.98 -51.18
C ALA A 13 27.35 2.83 -50.22
N ILE A 14 27.61 3.90 -49.46
CA ILE A 14 28.52 3.88 -48.32
C ILE A 14 27.79 3.18 -47.16
N GLY A 15 28.25 1.97 -46.84
CA GLY A 15 27.93 1.32 -45.58
C GLY A 15 28.95 1.72 -44.52
N LEU A 16 28.49 2.14 -43.35
CA LEU A 16 29.14 1.76 -42.10
C LEU A 16 28.10 1.66 -40.98
N ALA A 17 28.00 0.44 -40.47
CA ALA A 17 27.01 -0.01 -39.52
C ALA A 17 27.25 0.56 -38.12
N LEU A 18 26.27 1.30 -37.59
CA LEU A 18 26.10 1.49 -36.15
C LEU A 18 25.29 0.31 -35.61
N LEU A 19 25.97 -0.82 -35.36
CA LEU A 19 25.43 -1.86 -34.49
C LEU A 19 25.67 -1.40 -33.05
N SER A 20 24.62 -0.90 -32.41
CA SER A 20 24.53 -0.81 -30.96
C SER A 20 24.66 -2.22 -30.39
N ALA A 21 25.80 -2.52 -29.77
CA ALA A 21 25.98 -3.72 -28.97
C ALA A 21 25.14 -3.60 -27.69
N ALA A 22 23.86 -4.00 -27.78
CA ALA A 22 23.13 -4.46 -26.61
C ALA A 22 23.71 -5.84 -26.25
N GLY A 23 24.66 -5.88 -25.32
CA GLY A 23 25.13 -7.13 -24.74
C GLY A 23 23.96 -7.89 -24.10
N PRO A 24 23.94 -9.22 -24.13
CA PRO A 24 22.93 -9.99 -23.41
C PRO A 24 23.07 -9.66 -21.92
N ALA A 25 21.94 -9.32 -21.27
CA ALA A 25 21.88 -9.23 -19.82
C ALA A 25 22.27 -10.59 -19.24
N ALA A 26 23.43 -10.67 -18.58
CA ALA A 26 23.81 -11.86 -17.85
C ALA A 26 22.72 -12.17 -16.81
N ALA A 27 22.23 -13.40 -16.80
CA ALA A 27 21.38 -13.88 -15.71
C ALA A 27 22.21 -13.83 -14.43
N GLN A 28 21.73 -13.10 -13.41
CA GLN A 28 22.37 -13.11 -12.09
C GLN A 28 22.20 -14.48 -11.45
N ASP A 29 23.29 -15.25 -11.35
CA ASP A 29 23.32 -16.59 -10.73
C ASP A 29 23.32 -16.57 -9.19
N GLN A 30 23.42 -15.39 -8.58
CA GLN A 30 23.51 -15.21 -7.12
C GLN A 30 22.52 -14.14 -6.66
N PRO A 31 21.82 -14.33 -5.53
CA PRO A 31 20.99 -13.30 -4.93
C PRO A 31 21.80 -12.04 -4.62
N THR A 32 21.25 -10.87 -4.93
CA THR A 32 21.82 -9.61 -4.45
C THR A 32 21.50 -9.41 -2.97
N GLN A 33 22.15 -8.43 -2.34
CA GLN A 33 21.78 -8.01 -0.98
C GLN A 33 20.31 -7.60 -0.86
N GLY A 34 19.75 -6.94 -1.90
CA GLY A 34 18.34 -6.58 -1.92
C GLY A 34 17.44 -7.81 -1.87
N ASP A 35 17.84 -8.88 -2.56
CA ASP A 35 17.12 -10.15 -2.58
C ASP A 35 17.22 -10.90 -1.25
N LEU A 36 18.36 -10.81 -0.57
CA LEU A 36 18.60 -11.47 0.72
C LEU A 36 18.02 -10.71 1.92
N ARG A 37 17.63 -9.44 1.76
CA ARG A 37 17.23 -8.57 2.88
C ARG A 37 16.10 -9.15 3.74
N ALA A 38 15.05 -9.66 3.11
CA ALA A 38 13.92 -10.27 3.82
C ALA A 38 14.35 -11.52 4.58
N LEU A 39 15.20 -12.37 3.99
CA LEU A 39 15.69 -13.58 4.64
C LEU A 39 16.54 -13.24 5.87
N ILE A 40 17.44 -12.26 5.75
CA ILE A 40 18.27 -11.77 6.86
C ILE A 40 17.37 -11.30 8.02
N TYR A 41 16.35 -10.49 7.71
CA TYR A 41 15.40 -10.00 8.69
C TYR A 41 14.61 -11.12 9.41
N TYR A 42 14.11 -12.11 8.67
CA TYR A 42 13.35 -13.22 9.27
C TYR A 42 14.22 -14.11 10.16
N VAL A 43 15.50 -14.27 9.82
CA VAL A 43 16.47 -14.98 10.65
C VAL A 43 16.73 -14.23 11.94
N GLU A 44 16.92 -12.90 11.89
CA GLU A 44 17.15 -12.07 13.08
C GLU A 44 15.92 -11.98 14.00
N SER A 45 14.71 -12.00 13.43
CA SER A 45 13.45 -11.92 14.18
C SER A 45 12.96 -13.27 14.71
N GLY A 46 13.58 -14.39 14.32
CA GLY A 46 13.20 -15.74 14.74
C GLY A 46 11.90 -16.25 14.11
N ASP A 47 11.45 -15.66 13.00
CA ASP A 47 10.25 -16.11 12.29
C ASP A 47 10.58 -17.28 11.36
N GLU A 48 10.69 -18.48 11.93
CA GLU A 48 11.03 -19.70 11.19
C GLU A 48 10.10 -19.97 10.00
N THR A 49 8.82 -19.56 10.09
CA THR A 49 7.85 -19.77 9.02
C THR A 49 8.16 -18.86 7.83
N ALA A 50 8.46 -17.58 8.10
CA ALA A 50 8.87 -16.63 7.08
C ALA A 50 10.24 -16.96 6.48
N VAL A 51 11.20 -17.45 7.29
CA VAL A 51 12.51 -17.95 6.83
C VAL A 51 12.33 -19.05 5.77
N GLN A 52 11.50 -20.07 6.05
CA GLN A 52 11.28 -21.17 5.09
C GLN A 52 10.52 -20.71 3.84
N ALA A 53 9.65 -19.71 3.95
CA ALA A 53 8.99 -19.12 2.80
C ALA A 53 9.98 -18.38 1.89
N GLU A 54 10.87 -17.58 2.47
CA GLU A 54 11.81 -16.77 1.72
C GLU A 54 12.93 -17.60 1.09
N LEU A 55 13.40 -18.66 1.77
CA LEU A 55 14.32 -19.63 1.18
C LEU A 55 13.73 -20.33 -0.06
N ARG A 56 12.43 -20.64 -0.05
CA ARG A 56 11.76 -21.22 -1.23
C ARG A 56 11.73 -20.24 -2.39
N ARG A 57 11.40 -18.96 -2.14
CA ARG A 57 11.41 -17.91 -3.17
C ARG A 57 12.80 -17.76 -3.80
N LEU A 58 13.82 -17.62 -2.96
CA LEU A 58 15.20 -17.40 -3.41
C LEU A 58 15.74 -18.58 -4.20
N ARG A 59 15.46 -19.83 -3.81
CA ARG A 59 15.83 -21.01 -4.62
C ARG A 59 15.14 -21.05 -5.98
N GLY A 60 13.94 -20.49 -6.10
CA GLY A 60 13.23 -20.38 -7.38
C GLY A 60 13.86 -19.33 -8.31
N LEU A 61 14.33 -18.21 -7.75
CA LEU A 61 14.96 -17.13 -8.51
C LEU A 61 16.44 -17.38 -8.81
N TYR A 62 17.13 -18.10 -7.93
CA TYR A 62 18.55 -18.40 -8.02
C TYR A 62 18.79 -19.92 -7.85
N PRO A 63 18.51 -20.74 -8.88
CA PRO A 63 18.57 -22.20 -8.76
C PRO A 63 19.98 -22.76 -8.50
N SER A 64 21.01 -22.03 -8.91
CA SER A 64 22.44 -22.34 -8.70
C SER A 64 22.95 -21.87 -7.33
N TRP A 65 22.17 -21.07 -6.60
CA TRP A 65 22.54 -20.58 -5.27
C TRP A 65 22.16 -21.58 -4.18
N THR A 66 23.13 -21.89 -3.33
CA THR A 66 22.91 -22.70 -2.13
C THR A 66 23.04 -21.81 -0.88
N PRO A 67 21.96 -21.67 -0.08
CA PRO A 67 22.05 -20.91 1.16
C PRO A 67 23.04 -21.56 2.14
N PRO A 68 23.81 -20.79 2.92
CA PRO A 68 24.65 -21.33 3.99
C PRO A 68 23.84 -22.15 5.00
N GLU A 69 24.46 -23.18 5.59
CA GLU A 69 23.82 -23.98 6.65
C GLU A 69 23.41 -23.11 7.85
N ASP A 70 24.27 -22.15 8.19
CA ASP A 70 24.04 -21.17 9.24
C ASP A 70 23.59 -19.85 8.63
N LEU A 71 22.27 -19.65 8.56
CA LEU A 71 21.66 -18.47 7.94
C LEU A 71 21.97 -17.18 8.71
N SER A 72 22.39 -17.25 9.97
CA SER A 72 22.79 -16.06 10.73
C SER A 72 24.04 -15.38 10.14
N LYS A 73 24.81 -16.10 9.32
CA LYS A 73 26.01 -15.61 8.64
C LYS A 73 25.75 -14.96 7.29
N LEU A 74 24.50 -14.96 6.81
CA LEU A 74 24.13 -14.42 5.48
C LEU A 74 24.60 -12.97 5.28
N ALA A 75 24.52 -12.14 6.33
CA ALA A 75 25.02 -10.77 6.28
C ALA A 75 26.54 -10.71 6.01
N ALA A 76 27.32 -11.58 6.67
CA ALA A 76 28.78 -11.60 6.59
C ALA A 76 29.31 -12.21 5.27
N THR A 77 28.62 -13.20 4.70
CA THR A 77 29.05 -13.88 3.46
C THR A 77 28.83 -13.08 2.20
N SER A 78 28.09 -11.97 2.27
CA SER A 78 27.74 -11.15 1.10
C SER A 78 28.90 -10.29 0.57
N GLY A 79 30.00 -10.13 1.33
CA GLY A 79 31.10 -9.22 0.98
C GLY A 79 30.71 -7.73 0.93
N ALA A 80 29.44 -7.42 1.20
CA ALA A 80 28.90 -6.08 1.19
C ALA A 80 29.11 -5.38 2.54
N PRO A 81 29.25 -4.04 2.54
CA PRO A 81 29.32 -3.29 3.78
C PRO A 81 28.00 -3.33 4.57
N ASP A 82 28.11 -3.22 5.90
CA ASP A 82 26.97 -2.94 6.77
C ASP A 82 26.42 -1.53 6.47
N LEU A 83 25.15 -1.48 6.04
CA LEU A 83 24.45 -0.24 5.68
C LEU A 83 23.65 0.34 6.84
N GLN A 84 23.50 -0.39 7.95
CA GLN A 84 22.69 0.04 9.10
C GLN A 84 23.15 1.40 9.68
N PRO A 85 24.45 1.72 9.75
CA PRO A 85 24.90 3.06 10.13
C PRO A 85 24.40 4.16 9.19
N VAL A 86 24.37 3.90 7.88
CA VAL A 86 23.89 4.87 6.87
C VAL A 86 22.39 5.11 7.05
N TYR A 87 21.59 4.06 7.18
CA TYR A 87 20.15 4.18 7.40
C TYR A 87 19.82 4.91 8.71
N ARG A 88 20.55 4.63 9.81
CA ARG A 88 20.40 5.37 11.07
C ARG A 88 20.66 6.87 10.91
N MET A 89 21.62 7.26 10.08
CA MET A 89 21.91 8.66 9.79
C MET A 89 20.81 9.34 8.97
N ILE A 90 20.24 8.64 7.98
CA ILE A 90 19.09 9.13 7.20
C ILE A 90 17.89 9.37 8.14
N GLU A 91 17.57 8.40 9.00
CA GLU A 91 16.48 8.51 9.97
C GLU A 91 16.71 9.64 10.98
N ALA A 92 17.96 9.88 11.38
CA ALA A 92 18.34 11.00 12.25
C ALA A 92 18.42 12.35 11.50
N ARG A 93 18.01 12.42 10.23
CA ARG A 93 18.15 13.58 9.33
C ARG A 93 19.60 14.08 9.15
N ASN A 94 20.60 13.29 9.54
CA ASN A 94 22.02 13.55 9.28
C ASN A 94 22.39 13.11 7.87
N THR A 95 21.87 13.82 6.87
CA THR A 95 22.00 13.42 5.47
C THR A 95 23.40 13.66 4.92
N ALA A 96 24.10 14.68 5.42
CA ALA A 96 25.51 14.92 5.12
C ALA A 96 26.38 13.76 5.61
N GLY A 97 26.17 13.30 6.86
CA GLY A 97 26.85 12.13 7.40
C GLY A 97 26.50 10.86 6.64
N ALA A 98 25.23 10.66 6.27
CA ALA A 98 24.82 9.51 5.46
C ALA A 98 25.51 9.48 4.10
N ARG A 99 25.62 10.63 3.41
CA ARG A 99 26.35 10.73 2.13
C ARG A 99 27.83 10.42 2.29
N GLN A 100 28.48 10.98 3.32
CA GLN A 100 29.88 10.69 3.60
C GLN A 100 30.10 9.20 3.87
N ALA A 101 29.23 8.59 4.69
CA ALA A 101 29.32 7.17 5.00
C ALA A 101 29.18 6.29 3.75
N VAL A 102 28.29 6.63 2.81
CA VAL A 102 28.20 5.93 1.51
C VAL A 102 29.52 6.03 0.75
N GLN A 103 30.14 7.22 0.69
CA GLN A 103 31.42 7.42 0.00
C GLN A 103 32.56 6.63 0.67
N ASP A 104 32.63 6.63 1.99
CA ASP A 104 33.63 5.88 2.75
C ASP A 104 33.49 4.36 2.51
N LEU A 105 32.25 3.88 2.46
CA LEU A 105 31.96 2.48 2.11
C LEU A 105 32.36 2.16 0.67
N GLN A 106 32.10 3.03 -0.30
CA GLN A 106 32.56 2.82 -1.68
C GLN A 106 34.08 2.80 -1.79
N ALA A 107 34.78 3.65 -1.03
CA ALA A 107 36.24 3.65 -1.00
C ALA A 107 36.82 2.38 -0.37
N LYS A 108 36.15 1.86 0.67
CA LYS A 108 36.56 0.63 1.37
C LYS A 108 36.18 -0.65 0.63
N PHE A 109 35.12 -0.61 -0.19
CA PHE A 109 34.60 -1.74 -0.96
C PHE A 109 34.47 -1.35 -2.44
N PRO A 110 35.56 -1.36 -3.24
CA PRO A 110 35.57 -0.83 -4.61
C PRO A 110 34.65 -1.56 -5.59
N GLU A 111 34.42 -2.86 -5.38
CA GLU A 111 33.51 -3.69 -6.19
C GLU A 111 32.05 -3.56 -5.77
N TRP A 112 31.76 -2.85 -4.67
CA TRP A 112 30.41 -2.62 -4.18
C TRP A 112 29.82 -1.33 -4.74
N ALA A 113 28.66 -1.45 -5.38
CA ALA A 113 27.84 -0.31 -5.77
C ALA A 113 26.74 -0.06 -4.73
N PRO A 114 26.52 1.20 -4.29
CA PRO A 114 25.43 1.53 -3.39
C PRO A 114 24.07 1.15 -3.98
N PRO A 115 23.17 0.51 -3.20
CA PRO A 115 21.82 0.21 -3.67
C PRO A 115 21.12 1.48 -4.16
N PRO A 116 20.44 1.47 -5.32
CA PRO A 116 19.73 2.64 -5.83
C PRO A 116 18.74 3.24 -4.82
N ASP A 117 18.09 2.40 -4.04
CA ASP A 117 17.12 2.79 -3.01
C ASP A 117 17.77 3.57 -1.88
N LEU A 118 19.00 3.19 -1.48
CA LEU A 118 19.79 3.91 -0.49
C LEU A 118 20.14 5.31 -1.01
N LEU A 119 20.63 5.40 -2.25
CA LEU A 119 20.98 6.69 -2.86
C LEU A 119 19.76 7.60 -3.01
N ARG A 120 18.60 7.03 -3.38
CA ARG A 120 17.32 7.76 -3.43
C ARG A 120 16.93 8.27 -2.05
N ALA A 121 17.05 7.45 -1.00
CA ALA A 121 16.73 7.85 0.36
C ALA A 121 17.65 8.99 0.88
N VAL A 122 18.96 8.90 0.65
CA VAL A 122 19.91 9.97 1.00
C VAL A 122 19.55 11.27 0.27
N THR A 123 19.36 11.20 -1.05
CA THR A 123 19.04 12.37 -1.88
C THR A 123 17.72 13.02 -1.47
N LEU A 124 16.69 12.22 -1.19
CA LEU A 124 15.40 12.71 -0.70
C LEU A 124 15.54 13.40 0.66
N GLY A 125 16.33 12.81 1.57
CA GLY A 125 16.59 13.41 2.88
C GLY A 125 17.30 14.77 2.78
N GLU A 126 18.29 14.89 1.91
CA GLU A 126 18.97 16.17 1.69
C GLU A 126 18.05 17.23 1.10
N ALA A 127 17.25 16.85 0.11
CA ALA A 127 16.26 17.75 -0.48
C ALA A 127 15.27 18.20 0.61
N GLN A 128 14.83 17.30 1.50
CA GLN A 128 13.99 17.67 2.64
C GLN A 128 14.70 18.66 3.58
N ASN A 129 15.96 18.42 3.94
CA ASN A 129 16.72 19.31 4.82
C ASN A 129 16.90 20.71 4.21
N ASN A 130 17.20 20.77 2.91
CA ASN A 130 17.32 22.03 2.18
C ASN A 130 15.97 22.78 2.11
N PHE A 131 14.89 22.05 1.86
CA PHE A 131 13.53 22.60 1.86
C PHE A 131 13.15 23.17 3.23
N ASP A 132 13.39 22.40 4.30
CA ASP A 132 13.12 22.81 5.68
C ASP A 132 13.95 24.04 6.08
N ALA A 133 15.22 24.10 5.69
CA ALA A 133 16.10 25.23 5.93
C ALA A 133 15.65 26.50 5.17
N ALA A 134 15.17 26.35 3.93
CA ALA A 134 14.62 27.45 3.14
C ALA A 134 13.36 28.01 3.81
N LEU A 135 12.41 27.14 4.20
CA LEU A 135 11.20 27.54 4.93
C LEU A 135 11.54 28.25 6.26
N ALA A 136 12.49 27.73 7.04
CA ALA A 136 12.88 28.31 8.32
C ALA A 136 13.47 29.73 8.19
N LYS A 137 14.08 30.04 7.03
CA LYS A 137 14.64 31.37 6.72
C LYS A 137 13.62 32.33 6.09
N GLY A 138 12.40 31.86 5.79
CA GLY A 138 11.43 32.61 4.97
C GLY A 138 11.80 32.68 3.49
N ASP A 139 12.74 31.85 3.03
CA ASP A 139 13.14 31.77 1.62
C ASP A 139 12.19 30.83 0.85
N PHE A 140 10.97 31.31 0.58
CA PHE A 140 9.96 30.51 -0.13
C PHE A 140 10.31 30.27 -1.59
N ALA A 141 11.04 31.18 -2.23
CA ALA A 141 11.54 30.98 -3.59
C ALA A 141 12.56 29.82 -3.64
N GLY A 142 13.48 29.77 -2.69
CA GLY A 142 14.39 28.63 -2.52
C GLY A 142 13.64 27.33 -2.22
N ALA A 143 12.62 27.36 -1.36
CA ALA A 143 11.79 26.20 -1.06
C ALA A 143 11.06 25.68 -2.32
N VAL A 144 10.53 26.57 -3.16
CA VAL A 144 9.94 26.21 -4.48
C VAL A 144 10.98 25.55 -5.38
N ALA A 145 12.18 26.12 -5.51
CA ALA A 145 13.24 25.57 -6.34
C ALA A 145 13.67 24.15 -5.89
N VAL A 146 13.74 23.92 -4.57
CA VAL A 146 14.00 22.59 -4.01
C VAL A 146 12.85 21.62 -4.33
N GLY A 147 11.59 22.05 -4.21
CA GLY A 147 10.43 21.25 -4.58
C GLY A 147 10.38 20.89 -6.07
N GLN A 148 10.77 21.81 -6.95
CA GLN A 148 10.85 21.57 -8.40
C GLN A 148 11.96 20.60 -8.78
N SER A 149 13.12 20.71 -8.14
CA SER A 149 14.25 19.79 -8.36
C SER A 149 14.06 18.43 -7.69
N SER A 150 13.18 18.33 -6.69
CA SER A 150 12.79 17.07 -6.04
C SER A 150 11.26 16.95 -5.93
N PRO A 151 10.56 16.59 -7.02
CA PRO A 151 9.09 16.52 -7.04
C PRO A 151 8.50 15.55 -6.01
N THR A 152 9.27 14.55 -5.56
CA THR A 152 8.92 13.64 -4.47
C THR A 152 8.63 14.36 -3.14
N LEU A 153 9.18 15.56 -2.93
CA LEU A 153 8.88 16.38 -1.75
C LEU A 153 7.48 16.96 -1.77
N MET A 154 6.87 17.13 -2.95
CA MET A 154 5.59 17.80 -3.16
C MET A 154 4.44 16.81 -3.41
N ARG A 155 4.70 15.52 -3.25
CA ARG A 155 3.68 14.47 -3.41
C ARG A 155 2.72 14.43 -2.21
N CYS A 156 1.56 13.84 -2.43
CA CYS A 156 0.48 13.77 -1.46
C CYS A 156 0.81 12.92 -0.22
N ASP A 157 1.73 11.97 -0.30
CA ASP A 157 2.27 11.25 0.86
C ASP A 157 3.15 12.13 1.76
N ARG A 158 3.58 13.31 1.29
CA ARG A 158 4.40 14.29 2.01
C ARG A 158 3.73 15.67 2.04
N ILE A 159 2.40 15.67 2.12
CA ILE A 159 1.53 16.84 1.94
C ILE A 159 1.83 18.04 2.86
N ASN A 160 2.48 17.81 4.00
CA ASN A 160 2.89 18.89 4.91
C ASN A 160 3.92 19.84 4.27
N ASN A 161 4.74 19.38 3.33
CA ASN A 161 5.69 20.24 2.62
C ASN A 161 4.98 21.33 1.81
N PRO A 162 4.07 21.00 0.86
CA PRO A 162 3.32 22.02 0.15
C PRO A 162 2.39 22.83 1.07
N TRP A 163 1.83 22.26 2.14
CA TRP A 163 1.08 23.03 3.14
C TRP A 163 1.94 24.08 3.83
N ARG A 164 3.13 23.72 4.35
CA ARG A 164 4.04 24.66 5.01
C ARG A 164 4.57 25.73 4.07
N LEU A 165 4.79 25.38 2.80
CA LEU A 165 5.15 26.35 1.77
C LEU A 165 4.03 27.37 1.57
N ALA A 166 2.79 26.92 1.35
CA ALA A 166 1.64 27.78 1.15
C ALA A 166 1.35 28.65 2.38
N GLU A 167 1.35 28.06 3.58
CA GLU A 167 1.15 28.77 4.84
C GLU A 167 2.23 29.83 5.07
N GLY A 168 3.49 29.52 4.77
CA GLY A 168 4.60 30.47 4.85
C GLY A 168 4.46 31.63 3.86
N GLN A 169 4.18 31.33 2.59
CA GLN A 169 3.93 32.34 1.55
C GLN A 169 2.79 33.29 1.96
N ALA A 170 1.68 32.73 2.44
CA ALA A 170 0.53 33.50 2.90
C ALA A 170 0.86 34.36 4.13
N ALA A 171 1.67 33.86 5.07
CA ALA A 171 2.11 34.63 6.24
C ALA A 171 2.94 35.86 5.87
N THR A 172 3.66 35.83 4.74
CA THR A 172 4.38 36.99 4.19
C THR A 172 3.57 37.85 3.23
N GLY A 173 2.26 37.58 3.09
CA GLY A 173 1.35 38.37 2.26
C GLY A 173 1.13 37.84 0.84
N ASP A 174 1.88 36.83 0.39
CA ASP A 174 1.70 36.20 -0.94
C ASP A 174 0.60 35.13 -0.90
N ARG A 175 -0.64 35.59 -0.66
CA ARG A 175 -1.81 34.71 -0.58
C ARG A 175 -2.17 34.08 -1.93
N THR A 176 -1.92 34.78 -3.04
CA THR A 176 -2.24 34.28 -4.38
C THR A 176 -1.43 33.04 -4.71
N THR A 177 -0.11 33.08 -4.51
CA THR A 177 0.75 31.91 -4.74
C THR A 177 0.39 30.76 -3.78
N ALA A 178 0.14 31.07 -2.51
CA ALA A 178 -0.24 30.08 -1.51
C ALA A 178 -1.52 29.31 -1.88
N ILE A 179 -2.56 30.01 -2.34
CA ILE A 179 -3.82 29.39 -2.80
C ILE A 179 -3.58 28.53 -4.04
N GLY A 180 -2.67 28.95 -4.93
CA GLY A 180 -2.24 28.14 -6.08
C GLY A 180 -1.70 26.76 -5.66
N VAL A 181 -0.84 26.71 -4.63
CA VAL A 181 -0.30 25.44 -4.09
C VAL A 181 -1.42 24.52 -3.60
N PHE A 182 -2.41 25.04 -2.87
CA PHE A 182 -3.56 24.24 -2.44
C PHE A 182 -4.42 23.75 -3.59
N ARG A 183 -4.63 24.60 -4.61
CA ARG A 183 -5.36 24.22 -5.83
C ARG A 183 -4.66 23.07 -6.56
N ASP A 184 -3.34 23.11 -6.68
CA ASP A 184 -2.54 22.06 -7.33
C ASP A 184 -2.58 20.74 -6.55
N LEU A 185 -2.55 20.80 -5.21
CA LEU A 185 -2.76 19.63 -4.35
C LEU A 185 -4.14 19.00 -4.57
N VAL A 186 -5.19 19.81 -4.56
CA VAL A 186 -6.57 19.35 -4.82
C VAL A 186 -6.72 18.81 -6.24
N ALA A 187 -5.96 19.31 -7.21
CA ALA A 187 -5.95 18.82 -8.59
C ALA A 187 -5.18 17.50 -8.79
N SER A 188 -4.24 17.15 -7.91
CA SER A 188 -3.32 16.01 -8.10
C SER A 188 -3.49 14.86 -7.12
N CYS A 189 -3.95 15.10 -5.89
CA CYS A 189 -4.05 14.07 -4.85
C CYS A 189 -5.26 13.14 -5.01
N ASN A 190 -5.07 11.83 -4.93
CA ASN A 190 -6.16 10.84 -5.08
C ASN A 190 -6.85 10.48 -3.75
N ASP A 191 -6.19 10.71 -2.62
CA ASP A 191 -6.79 10.48 -1.31
C ASP A 191 -7.78 11.62 -0.99
N PHE A 192 -9.06 11.26 -0.96
CA PHE A 192 -10.14 12.22 -0.72
C PHE A 192 -10.06 12.87 0.67
N GLN A 193 -9.55 12.19 1.70
CA GLN A 193 -9.39 12.80 3.03
C GLN A 193 -8.29 13.88 3.01
N LEU A 194 -7.18 13.63 2.32
CA LEU A 194 -6.11 14.63 2.15
C LEU A 194 -6.57 15.84 1.32
N VAL A 195 -7.44 15.60 0.32
CA VAL A 195 -8.08 16.67 -0.46
C VAL A 195 -8.96 17.55 0.42
N VAL A 196 -9.84 16.94 1.24
CA VAL A 196 -10.68 17.69 2.20
C VAL A 196 -9.84 18.50 3.17
N ALA A 197 -8.80 17.91 3.77
CA ALA A 197 -7.92 18.61 4.70
C ALA A 197 -7.20 19.82 4.04
N SER A 198 -6.80 19.69 2.76
CA SER A 198 -6.19 20.78 2.00
C SER A 198 -7.17 21.93 1.73
N ILE A 199 -8.42 21.60 1.42
CA ILE A 199 -9.50 22.59 1.26
C ILE A 199 -9.75 23.33 2.59
N GLU A 200 -9.82 22.61 3.70
CA GLU A 200 -10.02 23.22 5.02
C GLU A 200 -8.87 24.17 5.40
N LYS A 201 -7.62 23.80 5.10
CA LYS A 201 -6.46 24.68 5.29
C LYS A 201 -6.52 25.94 4.43
N THR A 202 -7.05 25.82 3.21
CA THR A 202 -7.24 26.95 2.29
C THR A 202 -8.14 28.03 2.92
N ARG A 203 -9.12 27.65 3.76
CA ARG A 203 -10.03 28.61 4.42
C ARG A 203 -9.31 29.66 5.25
N ALA A 204 -8.18 29.32 5.87
CA ALA A 204 -7.43 30.25 6.72
C ALA A 204 -6.84 31.44 5.93
N ILE A 205 -6.69 31.31 4.60
CA ILE A 205 -5.97 32.29 3.78
C ILE A 205 -6.76 32.79 2.56
N ALA A 206 -7.86 32.13 2.18
CA ALA A 206 -8.64 32.44 0.98
C ALA A 206 -9.93 33.22 1.27
N THR A 207 -10.36 34.05 0.32
CA THR A 207 -11.73 34.56 0.27
C THR A 207 -12.73 33.43 -0.02
N ASP A 208 -14.02 33.68 0.18
CA ASP A 208 -15.07 32.69 -0.10
C ASP A 208 -15.05 32.27 -1.58
N ASP A 209 -14.93 33.22 -2.51
CA ASP A 209 -14.84 32.94 -3.95
C ASP A 209 -13.62 32.07 -4.30
N GLN A 210 -12.47 32.38 -3.70
CA GLN A 210 -11.24 31.61 -3.91
C GLN A 210 -11.39 30.19 -3.35
N LEU A 211 -11.96 30.05 -2.15
CA LEU A 211 -12.21 28.75 -1.54
C LEU A 211 -13.18 27.91 -2.39
N ILE A 212 -14.28 28.50 -2.86
CA ILE A 212 -15.24 27.85 -3.76
C ILE A 212 -14.53 27.37 -5.03
N SER A 213 -13.65 28.19 -5.62
CA SER A 213 -12.90 27.80 -6.82
C SER A 213 -11.97 26.60 -6.60
N VAL A 214 -11.45 26.39 -5.38
CA VAL A 214 -10.65 25.21 -5.02
C VAL A 214 -11.56 24.00 -4.81
N ILE A 215 -12.72 24.17 -4.18
CA ILE A 215 -13.73 23.12 -4.02
C ILE A 215 -14.25 22.63 -5.39
N ASP A 216 -14.41 23.53 -6.36
CA ASP A 216 -14.85 23.16 -7.72
C ASP A 216 -13.85 22.25 -8.44
N VAL A 217 -12.54 22.42 -8.20
CA VAL A 217 -11.52 21.48 -8.68
C VAL A 217 -11.75 20.10 -8.09
N ALA A 218 -12.04 20.01 -6.79
CA ALA A 218 -12.36 18.74 -6.14
C ALA A 218 -13.64 18.11 -6.72
N ARG A 219 -14.70 18.90 -6.95
CA ARG A 219 -15.96 18.39 -7.56
C ARG A 219 -15.72 17.75 -8.91
N GLY A 220 -14.93 18.40 -9.77
CA GLY A 220 -14.59 17.88 -11.09
C GLY A 220 -13.83 16.56 -11.04
N ARG A 221 -12.99 16.35 -10.02
CA ARG A 221 -12.19 15.12 -9.84
C ARG A 221 -12.92 14.00 -9.11
N PHE A 222 -13.84 14.35 -8.23
CA PHE A 222 -14.50 13.43 -7.31
C PHE A 222 -16.03 13.48 -7.47
N PRO A 223 -16.59 13.13 -8.65
CA PRO A 223 -18.02 13.29 -8.92
C PRO A 223 -18.91 12.50 -7.96
N SER A 224 -18.46 11.32 -7.50
CA SER A 224 -19.17 10.51 -6.49
C SER A 224 -19.20 11.14 -5.09
N TYR A 225 -18.41 12.18 -4.83
CA TYR A 225 -18.31 12.85 -3.54
C TYR A 225 -18.96 14.25 -3.51
N THR A 226 -19.67 14.64 -4.58
CA THR A 226 -20.26 15.99 -4.75
C THR A 226 -21.08 16.44 -3.52
N THR A 227 -21.99 15.60 -3.01
CA THR A 227 -22.80 15.92 -1.83
C THR A 227 -21.96 16.22 -0.59
N ARG A 228 -20.83 15.52 -0.40
CA ARG A 228 -19.92 15.74 0.73
C ARG A 228 -19.13 17.04 0.55
N LEU A 229 -18.76 17.38 -0.68
CA LEU A 229 -18.10 18.65 -1.01
C LEU A 229 -19.05 19.85 -0.89
N ASP A 230 -20.33 19.70 -1.19
CA ASP A 230 -21.33 20.75 -0.99
C ASP A 230 -21.55 21.04 0.50
N ALA A 231 -21.63 19.99 1.32
CA ALA A 231 -21.69 20.13 2.77
C ALA A 231 -20.40 20.78 3.34
N LEU A 232 -19.23 20.43 2.79
CA LEU A 232 -17.96 21.07 3.14
C LEU A 232 -17.97 22.57 2.81
N GLN A 233 -18.41 22.94 1.61
CA GLN A 233 -18.53 24.33 1.19
C GLN A 233 -19.43 25.11 2.14
N ALA A 234 -20.64 24.63 2.39
CA ALA A 234 -21.62 25.31 3.24
C ALA A 234 -21.09 25.54 4.67
N ARG A 235 -20.34 24.57 5.21
CA ARG A 235 -19.67 24.72 6.51
C ARG A 235 -18.58 25.79 6.49
N LEU A 236 -17.72 25.78 5.47
CA LEU A 236 -16.55 26.67 5.43
C LEU A 236 -16.89 28.12 5.06
N THR A 237 -17.97 28.34 4.29
CA THR A 237 -18.48 29.67 3.94
C THR A 237 -19.46 30.22 4.98
N GLY A 238 -19.74 29.48 6.06
CA GLY A 238 -20.68 29.90 7.10
C GLY A 238 -22.16 29.93 6.66
N GLN A 239 -22.48 29.30 5.51
CA GLN A 239 -23.86 29.16 5.02
C GLN A 239 -24.69 28.15 5.84
N GLN A 240 -24.04 27.38 6.72
CA GLN A 240 -24.70 26.59 7.77
C GLN A 240 -24.72 27.34 9.10
N ALA A 241 -25.69 28.25 9.26
CA ALA A 241 -26.11 28.70 10.58
C ALA A 241 -27.03 27.64 11.21
N GLY A 242 -26.47 26.80 12.10
CA GLY A 242 -27.23 26.00 13.07
C GLY A 242 -27.69 24.60 12.62
N ALA A 243 -26.96 23.57 13.03
CA ALA A 243 -27.52 22.30 13.50
C ALA A 243 -26.47 21.53 14.34
N PRO A 244 -26.84 20.96 15.51
CA PRO A 244 -25.94 20.22 16.37
C PRO A 244 -25.70 18.78 15.88
N ALA A 245 -24.75 18.11 16.55
CA ALA A 245 -24.23 16.78 16.27
C ALA A 245 -25.28 15.66 16.03
N MET A 246 -24.92 14.78 15.08
CA MET A 246 -25.28 13.36 14.90
C MET A 246 -26.66 12.86 15.36
N ALA A 247 -27.48 12.40 14.40
CA ALA A 247 -28.41 11.27 14.60
C ALA A 247 -28.75 10.52 13.29
N ALA A 248 -28.39 9.23 13.29
CA ALA A 248 -29.01 8.04 12.69
C ALA A 248 -29.84 8.08 11.37
N ALA A 249 -29.31 7.35 10.38
CA ALA A 249 -29.92 6.47 9.38
C ALA A 249 -31.46 6.44 9.13
N THR A 250 -31.84 6.58 7.85
CA THR A 250 -32.35 5.49 6.97
C THR A 250 -32.68 6.03 5.56
N PRO A 251 -32.37 5.31 4.45
CA PRO A 251 -32.97 5.60 3.15
C PRO A 251 -33.98 4.52 2.73
N SER A 252 -35.22 4.93 2.47
CA SER A 252 -36.19 4.14 1.70
C SER A 252 -35.91 4.29 0.21
N ALA A 253 -35.90 3.15 -0.48
CA ALA A 253 -35.74 3.01 -1.91
C ALA A 253 -37.10 3.08 -2.62
N THR A 254 -37.12 3.67 -3.83
CA THR A 254 -37.97 3.16 -4.93
C THR A 254 -37.35 3.48 -6.30
N ALA A 255 -37.30 2.44 -7.13
CA ALA A 255 -36.77 2.33 -8.50
C ALA A 255 -37.66 3.07 -9.55
N THR A 256 -37.36 3.21 -10.86
CA THR A 256 -37.03 2.20 -11.91
C THR A 256 -36.73 2.93 -13.30
N PRO A 257 -36.63 2.31 -14.52
CA PRO A 257 -35.40 2.26 -15.34
C PRO A 257 -35.55 2.69 -16.85
N ALA A 258 -34.47 2.71 -17.67
CA ALA A 258 -34.50 2.49 -19.15
C ALA A 258 -33.06 2.32 -19.76
N PRO A 259 -32.84 1.92 -21.04
CA PRO A 259 -32.21 0.63 -21.37
C PRO A 259 -30.89 0.71 -22.18
N ALA A 260 -30.36 -0.50 -22.42
CA ALA A 260 -29.06 -0.87 -22.96
C ALA A 260 -28.81 -0.59 -24.46
N ALA A 261 -27.51 -0.51 -24.82
CA ALA A 261 -27.02 -0.75 -26.17
C ALA A 261 -25.75 -1.63 -26.13
N ALA A 262 -25.72 -2.63 -27.03
CA ALA A 262 -24.75 -3.71 -27.11
C ALA A 262 -23.55 -3.37 -28.02
N ALA A 263 -22.38 -3.95 -27.75
CA ALA A 263 -21.23 -4.02 -28.67
C ALA A 263 -20.29 -5.21 -28.31
N PRO A 264 -19.50 -5.75 -29.26
CA PRO A 264 -19.19 -7.17 -29.37
C PRO A 264 -17.89 -7.66 -28.68
N ALA A 265 -17.76 -8.98 -28.69
CA ALA A 265 -16.81 -9.82 -27.96
C ALA A 265 -15.32 -9.55 -28.24
N ALA A 266 -14.51 -9.56 -27.17
CA ALA A 266 -13.06 -9.67 -27.20
C ALA A 266 -12.57 -10.72 -26.18
N LYS A 267 -11.50 -11.43 -26.57
CA LYS A 267 -10.95 -12.64 -25.94
C LYS A 267 -10.52 -12.44 -24.47
N ALA A 268 -10.57 -13.55 -23.74
CA ALA A 268 -10.27 -13.67 -22.32
C ALA A 268 -8.82 -13.29 -21.99
N THR A 269 -8.66 -12.19 -21.25
CA THR A 269 -7.48 -11.87 -20.47
C THR A 269 -7.91 -11.45 -19.07
N ALA A 270 -7.14 -11.86 -18.06
CA ALA A 270 -7.38 -11.50 -16.67
C ALA A 270 -7.36 -9.96 -16.50
N LEU A 271 -8.28 -9.46 -15.67
CA LEU A 271 -8.47 -8.03 -15.44
C LEU A 271 -7.33 -7.45 -14.59
N PRO A 272 -6.94 -6.17 -14.79
CA PRO A 272 -6.12 -5.44 -13.83
C PRO A 272 -6.91 -5.29 -12.52
N ARG A 273 -6.27 -5.65 -11.40
CA ARG A 273 -6.93 -5.84 -10.09
C ARG A 273 -6.76 -4.60 -9.22
N PRO A 274 -7.76 -4.26 -8.39
CA PRO A 274 -7.64 -3.15 -7.45
C PRO A 274 -6.60 -3.45 -6.37
N THR A 275 -5.81 -2.44 -6.02
CA THR A 275 -5.03 -2.39 -4.78
C THR A 275 -5.99 -2.41 -3.58
N PRO A 276 -5.75 -3.20 -2.52
CA PRO A 276 -6.59 -3.17 -1.33
C PRO A 276 -6.63 -1.76 -0.74
N ALA A 277 -7.83 -1.22 -0.52
CA ALA A 277 -8.00 -0.04 0.30
C ALA A 277 -7.47 -0.35 1.71
N ALA A 278 -6.58 0.52 2.21
CA ALA A 278 -6.02 0.45 3.55
C ALA A 278 -7.14 0.22 4.58
N SER A 279 -6.89 -0.71 5.51
CA SER A 279 -7.74 -0.96 6.66
C SER A 279 -8.10 0.38 7.33
N ALA A 280 -9.40 0.58 7.59
CA ALA A 280 -9.89 1.74 8.31
C ALA A 280 -9.16 1.90 9.66
N PRO A 281 -8.89 3.13 10.13
CA PRO A 281 -8.27 3.34 11.42
C PRO A 281 -9.13 2.75 12.53
N VAL A 282 -8.52 1.94 13.39
CA VAL A 282 -9.12 1.50 14.64
C VAL A 282 -9.09 2.71 15.59
N GLU A 283 -10.27 3.15 16.00
CA GLU A 283 -10.45 4.19 17.00
C GLU A 283 -9.73 3.80 18.29
N VAL A 284 -8.77 4.64 18.71
CA VAL A 284 -7.97 4.42 19.92
C VAL A 284 -8.86 4.69 21.13
N VAL A 285 -9.40 3.63 21.74
CA VAL A 285 -10.00 3.75 23.07
C VAL A 285 -8.88 4.00 24.08
N GLN A 286 -8.90 5.17 24.70
CA GLN A 286 -8.00 5.56 25.78
C GLN A 286 -8.03 4.52 26.91
N ALA A 287 -6.85 4.12 27.37
CA ALA A 287 -6.70 3.18 28.48
C ALA A 287 -7.08 3.84 29.82
N ALA A 288 -8.16 3.35 30.45
CA ALA A 288 -8.50 3.60 31.85
C ALA A 288 -8.07 2.40 32.73
N PRO A 289 -7.81 2.60 34.05
CA PRO A 289 -7.10 1.62 34.87
C PRO A 289 -7.95 0.42 35.36
N VAL A 290 -7.21 -0.62 35.73
CA VAL A 290 -7.57 -2.02 35.95
C VAL A 290 -8.56 -2.26 37.09
N ALA A 291 -9.59 -3.09 36.84
CA ALA A 291 -10.29 -3.86 37.86
C ALA A 291 -10.08 -5.38 37.65
N ARG A 292 -9.88 -6.08 38.76
CA ARG A 292 -9.46 -7.49 38.93
C ARG A 292 -10.29 -8.49 38.12
N ALA A 293 -9.60 -9.42 37.44
CA ALA A 293 -10.18 -10.55 36.71
C ALA A 293 -10.78 -11.62 37.64
N GLN A 294 -11.91 -12.22 37.23
CA GLN A 294 -12.46 -13.47 37.76
C GLN A 294 -12.12 -14.64 36.82
N PRO A 295 -11.92 -15.88 37.33
CA PRO A 295 -11.46 -17.02 36.53
C PRO A 295 -12.59 -17.66 35.73
N ALA A 296 -12.24 -18.19 34.55
CA ALA A 296 -13.13 -18.91 33.64
C ALA A 296 -13.50 -20.31 34.18
N PRO A 297 -14.73 -20.82 33.95
CA PRO A 297 -15.08 -22.19 34.25
C PRO A 297 -14.58 -23.20 33.19
N SER A 298 -14.31 -24.39 33.70
CA SER A 298 -13.60 -25.53 33.12
C SER A 298 -14.31 -26.27 31.99
N ARG A 299 -13.50 -26.99 31.20
CA ARG A 299 -13.90 -27.98 30.17
C ARG A 299 -14.57 -29.22 30.78
N GLU A 300 -15.80 -29.49 30.35
CA GLU A 300 -16.51 -30.80 30.31
C GLU A 300 -17.52 -30.66 29.16
N ALA A 301 -17.85 -31.61 28.28
CA ALA A 301 -17.53 -33.02 28.12
C ALA A 301 -17.69 -33.39 26.62
N LEU A 302 -16.96 -34.41 26.18
CA LEU A 302 -17.11 -35.06 24.88
C LEU A 302 -18.43 -35.83 24.83
N VAL A 303 -19.27 -35.56 23.82
CA VAL A 303 -20.38 -36.45 23.42
C VAL A 303 -20.34 -36.60 21.90
N SER A 304 -20.11 -37.82 21.42
CA SER A 304 -20.40 -38.23 20.04
C SER A 304 -21.87 -38.60 19.89
N PRO A 305 -22.49 -38.22 18.77
CA PRO A 305 -23.37 -39.11 18.03
C PRO A 305 -22.82 -39.23 16.59
N GLY A 306 -22.74 -40.41 15.98
CA GLY A 306 -23.88 -41.26 15.63
C GLY A 306 -24.14 -41.10 14.12
N ALA A 307 -23.91 -42.16 13.36
CA ALA A 307 -24.04 -42.20 11.90
C ALA A 307 -25.45 -41.83 11.42
N GLY A 308 -25.56 -40.96 10.41
CA GLY A 308 -26.80 -40.73 9.68
C GLY A 308 -26.96 -39.32 9.13
N THR A 309 -26.91 -39.20 7.79
CA THR A 309 -27.24 -38.03 6.96
C THR A 309 -26.11 -36.99 6.79
N SER A 310 -25.34 -37.11 5.69
CA SER A 310 -24.46 -36.02 5.25
C SER A 310 -25.32 -34.85 4.79
N VAL A 311 -25.49 -33.83 5.63
CA VAL A 311 -25.94 -32.52 5.18
C VAL A 311 -24.76 -31.92 4.41
N ARG A 312 -24.74 -32.10 3.08
CA ARG A 312 -23.83 -31.37 2.19
C ARG A 312 -24.18 -29.89 2.31
N GLY A 313 -23.37 -29.13 3.06
CA GLY A 313 -23.51 -27.69 3.17
C GLY A 313 -23.37 -27.00 1.79
N PRO A 314 -23.78 -25.73 1.67
CA PRO A 314 -23.75 -24.97 0.41
C PRO A 314 -22.35 -24.91 -0.25
N VAL A 315 -21.27 -25.03 0.54
CA VAL A 315 -19.88 -25.08 0.06
C VAL A 315 -19.60 -26.31 -0.82
N SER A 316 -20.28 -27.44 -0.56
CA SER A 316 -20.11 -28.68 -1.34
C SER A 316 -20.68 -28.60 -2.75
N ARG A 317 -21.61 -27.67 -3.04
CA ARG A 317 -22.17 -27.52 -4.40
C ARG A 317 -21.29 -26.66 -5.29
N LEU A 318 -20.64 -25.63 -4.74
CA LEU A 318 -19.80 -24.71 -5.53
C LEU A 318 -18.59 -25.43 -6.15
N GLY A 319 -17.91 -26.31 -5.42
CA GLY A 319 -16.77 -27.08 -5.94
C GLY A 319 -17.13 -28.09 -7.06
N THR A 320 -18.42 -28.45 -7.17
CA THR A 320 -18.88 -29.38 -8.22
C THR A 320 -19.16 -28.72 -9.56
N LEU A 321 -19.21 -27.39 -9.61
CA LEU A 321 -19.49 -26.65 -10.85
C LEU A 321 -18.45 -26.97 -11.96
N PRO A 322 -18.86 -26.92 -13.23
CA PRO A 322 -17.92 -26.98 -14.35
C PRO A 322 -17.00 -25.74 -14.33
N ALA A 323 -15.83 -25.84 -14.97
CA ALA A 323 -14.88 -24.73 -15.05
C ALA A 323 -15.50 -23.48 -15.70
N SER A 324 -16.26 -23.69 -16.78
CA SER A 324 -16.91 -22.67 -17.59
C SER A 324 -18.29 -23.12 -18.05
N GLY A 325 -19.04 -22.25 -18.74
CA GLY A 325 -20.34 -22.57 -19.34
C GLY A 325 -21.49 -21.64 -18.93
N ASP A 326 -21.26 -20.69 -18.02
CA ASP A 326 -22.22 -19.64 -17.70
C ASP A 326 -22.09 -18.45 -18.66
N GLY A 327 -23.06 -18.28 -19.56
CA GLY A 327 -23.07 -17.24 -20.58
C GLY A 327 -23.09 -15.80 -20.05
N ARG A 328 -23.26 -15.60 -18.75
CA ARG A 328 -23.27 -14.27 -18.10
C ARG A 328 -21.87 -13.72 -17.85
N LEU A 329 -20.80 -14.51 -18.03
CA LEU A 329 -19.43 -14.12 -17.69
C LEU A 329 -19.01 -12.75 -18.26
N ALA A 330 -19.36 -12.46 -19.51
CA ALA A 330 -19.04 -11.19 -20.15
C ALA A 330 -19.70 -9.98 -19.44
N ALA A 331 -20.99 -10.11 -19.10
CA ALA A 331 -21.74 -9.06 -18.40
C ALA A 331 -21.25 -8.87 -16.95
N VAL A 332 -20.88 -9.96 -16.28
CA VAL A 332 -20.29 -9.94 -14.93
C VAL A 332 -18.96 -9.17 -14.95
N ARG A 333 -18.05 -9.53 -15.88
CA ARG A 333 -16.76 -8.84 -16.04
C ARG A 333 -16.89 -7.39 -16.50
N ALA A 334 -17.90 -7.07 -17.30
CA ALA A 334 -18.16 -5.70 -17.70
C ALA A 334 -18.58 -4.84 -16.50
N ALA A 335 -19.49 -5.33 -15.66
CA ALA A 335 -19.91 -4.65 -14.45
C ALA A 335 -18.77 -4.51 -13.42
N ALA A 336 -17.92 -5.54 -13.29
CA ALA A 336 -16.74 -5.50 -12.43
C ALA A 336 -15.72 -4.44 -12.90
N ARG A 337 -15.47 -4.34 -14.22
CA ARG A 337 -14.54 -3.35 -14.80
C ARG A 337 -14.99 -1.90 -14.65
N SER A 338 -16.28 -1.66 -14.47
CA SER A 338 -16.84 -0.33 -14.24
C SER A 338 -17.07 -0.03 -12.76
N ASP A 339 -16.44 -0.79 -11.85
CA ASP A 339 -16.63 -0.75 -10.39
C ASP A 339 -18.09 -0.83 -9.92
N ASN A 340 -19.00 -1.35 -10.77
CA ASN A 340 -20.40 -1.54 -10.42
C ASN A 340 -20.58 -2.92 -9.79
N PHE A 341 -20.02 -3.07 -8.59
CA PHE A 341 -20.01 -4.35 -7.87
C PHE A 341 -21.42 -4.84 -7.50
N ALA A 342 -22.38 -3.93 -7.31
CA ALA A 342 -23.78 -4.26 -7.11
C ALA A 342 -24.37 -4.95 -8.35
N ALA A 343 -24.20 -4.38 -9.55
CA ALA A 343 -24.62 -5.02 -10.79
C ALA A 343 -23.83 -6.29 -11.08
N CYS A 344 -22.53 -6.33 -10.79
CA CYS A 344 -21.73 -7.53 -10.93
C CYS A 344 -22.27 -8.67 -10.05
N ALA A 345 -22.57 -8.38 -8.78
CA ALA A 345 -23.14 -9.35 -7.85
C ALA A 345 -24.56 -9.78 -8.28
N ALA A 346 -25.38 -8.89 -8.82
CA ALA A 346 -26.69 -9.25 -9.37
C ALA A 346 -26.54 -10.20 -10.58
N ASN A 347 -25.67 -9.85 -11.53
CA ASN A 347 -25.47 -10.60 -12.77
C ASN A 347 -24.81 -11.97 -12.54
N SER A 348 -24.05 -12.13 -11.45
CA SER A 348 -23.37 -13.38 -11.09
C SER A 348 -24.10 -14.22 -10.03
N ALA A 349 -25.32 -13.85 -9.64
CA ALA A 349 -26.08 -14.58 -8.64
C ALA A 349 -26.25 -16.06 -9.05
N ARG A 350 -26.07 -16.99 -8.09
CA ARG A 350 -26.15 -18.44 -8.30
C ARG A 350 -25.31 -18.88 -9.51
N PRO A 351 -23.96 -18.81 -9.42
CA PRO A 351 -23.08 -19.13 -10.54
C PRO A 351 -23.29 -20.57 -11.02
N ARG A 352 -23.28 -20.77 -12.34
CA ARG A 352 -23.39 -22.11 -12.97
C ARG A 352 -22.05 -22.68 -13.42
N SER A 353 -20.97 -21.92 -13.26
CA SER A 353 -19.59 -22.32 -13.55
C SER A 353 -18.63 -21.64 -12.57
N LEU A 354 -17.42 -22.21 -12.43
CA LEU A 354 -16.40 -21.75 -11.50
C LEU A 354 -15.80 -20.40 -11.91
N ASP A 355 -15.66 -20.11 -13.20
CA ASP A 355 -15.24 -18.78 -13.68
C ASP A 355 -16.19 -17.66 -13.22
N VAL A 356 -17.51 -17.83 -13.29
CA VAL A 356 -18.48 -16.86 -12.77
C VAL A 356 -18.51 -16.87 -11.23
N ALA A 357 -18.29 -18.02 -10.58
CA ALA A 357 -18.16 -18.06 -9.12
C ALA A 357 -16.93 -17.27 -8.64
N TYR A 358 -15.81 -17.40 -9.35
CA TYR A 358 -14.58 -16.64 -9.15
C TYR A 358 -14.82 -15.13 -9.31
N GLU A 359 -15.43 -14.70 -10.43
CA GLU A 359 -15.76 -13.28 -10.65
C GLU A 359 -16.72 -12.74 -9.57
N ARG A 360 -17.71 -13.56 -9.18
CA ARG A 360 -18.61 -13.22 -8.09
C ARG A 360 -17.85 -12.98 -6.79
N GLY A 361 -16.86 -13.82 -6.48
CA GLY A 361 -16.03 -13.71 -5.29
C GLY A 361 -15.46 -12.30 -5.15
N TRP A 362 -14.87 -11.78 -6.23
CA TRP A 362 -14.36 -10.42 -6.29
C TRP A 362 -15.44 -9.35 -6.13
N CYS A 363 -16.61 -9.54 -6.74
CA CYS A 363 -17.68 -8.57 -6.64
C CYS A 363 -18.29 -8.49 -5.24
N VAL A 364 -18.50 -9.62 -4.57
CA VAL A 364 -19.03 -9.61 -3.20
C VAL A 364 -17.97 -9.25 -2.17
N TYR A 365 -16.69 -9.48 -2.45
CA TYR A 365 -15.58 -8.97 -1.64
C TYR A 365 -15.59 -7.44 -1.56
N ASN A 366 -15.73 -6.76 -2.71
CA ASN A 366 -15.81 -5.30 -2.80
C ASN A 366 -17.14 -4.71 -2.27
N LEU A 367 -18.15 -5.55 -2.02
CA LEU A 367 -19.40 -5.18 -1.34
C LEU A 367 -19.38 -5.51 0.16
N ASP A 368 -18.19 -5.71 0.75
CA ASP A 368 -18.03 -6.04 2.17
C ASP A 368 -18.76 -7.31 2.63
N ARG A 369 -18.86 -8.32 1.74
CA ARG A 369 -19.40 -9.65 2.04
C ARG A 369 -18.29 -10.72 2.06
N PRO A 370 -17.28 -10.61 2.94
CA PRO A 370 -16.06 -11.42 2.89
C PRO A 370 -16.31 -12.92 3.16
N LEU A 371 -17.33 -13.31 3.92
CA LEU A 371 -17.62 -14.74 4.15
C LEU A 371 -18.22 -15.42 2.92
N GLU A 372 -19.00 -14.69 2.12
CA GLU A 372 -19.48 -15.20 0.84
C GLU A 372 -18.35 -15.23 -0.19
N ALA A 373 -17.54 -14.17 -0.24
CA ALA A 373 -16.34 -14.13 -1.06
C ALA A 373 -15.42 -15.33 -0.75
N LEU A 374 -15.18 -15.59 0.54
CA LEU A 374 -14.40 -16.71 1.03
C LEU A 374 -14.91 -18.06 0.50
N ALA A 375 -16.23 -18.31 0.56
CA ALA A 375 -16.80 -19.56 0.06
C ALA A 375 -16.60 -19.73 -1.46
N LEU A 376 -16.74 -18.65 -2.22
CA LEU A 376 -16.56 -18.63 -3.68
C LEU A 376 -15.09 -18.82 -4.07
N PHE A 377 -14.19 -18.10 -3.40
CA PHE A 377 -12.75 -18.19 -3.61
C PHE A 377 -12.19 -19.54 -3.20
N SER A 378 -12.63 -20.10 -2.06
CA SER A 378 -12.26 -21.45 -1.63
C SER A 378 -12.65 -22.49 -2.69
N ALA A 379 -13.88 -22.42 -3.21
CA ALA A 379 -14.33 -23.32 -4.26
C ALA A 379 -13.52 -23.16 -5.56
N ALA A 380 -13.25 -21.93 -5.98
CA ALA A 380 -12.47 -21.63 -7.18
C ALA A 380 -11.01 -22.13 -7.04
N ALA A 381 -10.34 -21.80 -5.93
CA ALA A 381 -8.95 -22.14 -5.67
C ALA A 381 -8.71 -23.65 -5.51
N GLN A 382 -9.63 -24.36 -4.84
CA GLN A 382 -9.43 -25.76 -4.47
C GLN A 382 -10.00 -26.75 -5.50
N SER A 383 -10.72 -26.26 -6.52
CA SER A 383 -11.39 -27.13 -7.51
C SER A 383 -10.44 -27.93 -8.40
N GLY A 384 -9.21 -27.46 -8.61
CA GLY A 384 -8.29 -27.99 -9.62
C GLY A 384 -8.77 -27.84 -11.08
N LYS A 385 -9.91 -27.18 -11.31
CA LYS A 385 -10.56 -27.05 -12.62
C LYS A 385 -10.27 -25.72 -13.32
N LEU A 386 -9.84 -24.71 -12.57
CA LEU A 386 -9.43 -23.41 -13.10
C LEU A 386 -7.93 -23.41 -13.42
N GLY A 387 -7.52 -22.60 -14.41
CA GLY A 387 -6.10 -22.45 -14.76
C GLY A 387 -5.27 -21.94 -13.57
N GLY A 388 -3.98 -22.25 -13.55
CA GLY A 388 -3.09 -21.98 -12.41
C GLY A 388 -3.10 -20.52 -11.94
N GLU A 389 -3.18 -19.57 -12.88
CA GLU A 389 -3.31 -18.14 -12.55
C GLU A 389 -4.61 -17.82 -11.82
N MET A 390 -5.76 -18.30 -12.30
CA MET A 390 -7.05 -18.06 -11.65
C MET A 390 -7.14 -18.76 -10.29
N SER A 391 -6.55 -19.95 -10.17
CA SER A 391 -6.51 -20.70 -8.91
C SER A 391 -5.64 -20.00 -7.86
N ARG A 392 -4.44 -19.52 -8.23
CA ARG A 392 -3.57 -18.69 -7.36
C ARG A 392 -4.28 -17.43 -6.93
N ASP A 393 -4.94 -16.77 -7.87
CA ASP A 393 -5.64 -15.54 -7.56
C ASP A 393 -6.89 -15.75 -6.68
N ALA A 394 -7.63 -16.84 -6.88
CA ALA A 394 -8.70 -17.21 -5.97
C ALA A 394 -8.15 -17.47 -4.56
N ALA A 395 -6.97 -18.09 -4.43
CA ALA A 395 -6.30 -18.22 -3.13
C ALA A 395 -5.89 -16.85 -2.54
N TYR A 396 -5.50 -15.89 -3.36
CA TYR A 396 -5.24 -14.51 -2.92
C TYR A 396 -6.54 -13.85 -2.40
N GLY A 397 -7.65 -13.95 -3.13
CA GLY A 397 -8.97 -13.50 -2.66
C GLY A 397 -9.44 -14.21 -1.38
N MET A 398 -9.11 -15.49 -1.21
CA MET A 398 -9.35 -16.25 0.03
C MET A 398 -8.55 -15.66 1.20
N ALA A 399 -7.26 -15.41 1.04
CA ALA A 399 -6.42 -14.80 2.07
C ALA A 399 -6.94 -13.41 2.47
N LEU A 400 -7.26 -12.56 1.49
CA LEU A 400 -7.84 -11.24 1.75
C LEU A 400 -9.19 -11.32 2.49
N SER A 401 -10.03 -12.30 2.14
CA SER A 401 -11.33 -12.50 2.81
C SER A 401 -11.18 -12.90 4.27
N TYR A 402 -10.19 -13.76 4.59
CA TYR A 402 -9.83 -14.07 5.97
C TYR A 402 -9.33 -12.81 6.71
N LEU A 403 -8.43 -12.05 6.11
CA LEU A 403 -7.87 -10.82 6.70
C LEU A 403 -8.95 -9.77 6.99
N LYS A 404 -9.94 -9.63 6.11
CA LYS A 404 -11.09 -8.70 6.31
C LYS A 404 -11.97 -9.08 7.51
N ARG A 405 -11.83 -10.31 8.02
CA ARG A 405 -12.48 -10.81 9.24
C ARG A 405 -11.51 -11.01 10.40
N SER A 406 -10.29 -10.48 10.29
CA SER A 406 -9.22 -10.61 11.28
C SER A 406 -8.84 -12.06 11.60
N MET A 407 -9.09 -12.97 10.64
CA MET A 407 -8.70 -14.38 10.71
C MET A 407 -7.26 -14.51 10.20
N THR A 408 -6.33 -13.88 10.92
CA THR A 408 -4.94 -13.66 10.49
C THR A 408 -4.19 -14.98 10.29
N GLU A 409 -4.42 -15.96 11.17
CA GLU A 409 -3.72 -17.25 11.10
C GLU A 409 -4.22 -18.12 9.95
N GLU A 410 -5.52 -18.06 9.62
CA GLU A 410 -6.07 -18.69 8.43
C GLU A 410 -5.46 -18.09 7.17
N ALA A 411 -5.39 -16.75 7.08
CA ALA A 411 -4.77 -16.07 5.95
C ALA A 411 -3.28 -16.43 5.80
N SER A 412 -2.54 -16.49 6.91
CA SER A 412 -1.13 -16.88 6.92
C SER A 412 -0.93 -18.32 6.42
N ARG A 413 -1.82 -19.25 6.77
CA ARG A 413 -1.80 -20.61 6.21
C ARG A 413 -2.04 -20.64 4.70
N VAL A 414 -2.94 -19.80 4.19
CA VAL A 414 -3.17 -19.67 2.74
C VAL A 414 -1.92 -19.12 2.04
N ALA A 415 -1.29 -18.09 2.60
CA ALA A 415 -0.07 -17.49 2.06
C ALA A 415 1.11 -18.48 2.05
N ALA A 416 1.25 -19.29 3.10
CA ALA A 416 2.30 -20.31 3.17
C ALA A 416 2.14 -21.44 2.14
N ALA A 417 0.88 -21.78 1.83
CA ALA A 417 0.51 -22.87 0.91
C ALA A 417 0.41 -22.45 -0.57
N THR A 418 0.44 -21.15 -0.86
CA THR A 418 0.23 -20.62 -2.21
C THR A 418 1.49 -19.94 -2.73
N ASP A 419 1.85 -20.22 -3.99
CA ASP A 419 2.90 -19.49 -4.70
C ASP A 419 2.35 -18.14 -5.23
N PHE A 420 2.18 -17.16 -4.35
CA PHE A 420 1.74 -15.83 -4.71
C PHE A 420 2.75 -15.09 -5.58
N THR A 421 2.25 -14.20 -6.46
CA THR A 421 3.13 -13.22 -7.09
C THR A 421 3.76 -12.32 -6.03
N GLU A 422 4.88 -11.68 -6.36
CA GLU A 422 5.57 -10.78 -5.41
C GLU A 422 4.63 -9.69 -4.87
N SER A 423 3.80 -9.09 -5.73
CA SER A 423 2.81 -8.10 -5.33
C SER A 423 1.75 -8.68 -4.39
N GLN A 424 1.17 -9.84 -4.73
CA GLN A 424 0.15 -10.49 -3.90
C GLN A 424 0.71 -10.89 -2.52
N ARG A 425 1.96 -11.36 -2.49
CA ARG A 425 2.66 -11.69 -1.25
C ARG A 425 2.87 -10.44 -0.40
N LYS A 426 3.41 -9.35 -0.97
CA LYS A 426 3.57 -8.07 -0.27
C LYS A 426 2.26 -7.56 0.32
N ASP A 427 1.17 -7.62 -0.44
CA ASP A 427 -0.15 -7.21 0.03
C ASP A 427 -0.63 -8.05 1.23
N VAL A 428 -0.62 -9.38 1.11
CA VAL A 428 -1.11 -10.28 2.17
C VAL A 428 -0.24 -10.21 3.42
N GLU A 429 1.07 -10.28 3.25
CA GLU A 429 2.01 -10.29 4.38
C GLU A 429 2.01 -8.95 5.12
N SER A 430 1.90 -7.81 4.42
CA SER A 430 1.81 -6.50 5.09
C SER A 430 0.59 -6.40 6.00
N ILE A 431 -0.57 -6.92 5.58
CA ILE A 431 -1.79 -6.93 6.40
C ILE A 431 -1.68 -7.92 7.56
N ILE A 432 -1.06 -9.09 7.35
CA ILE A 432 -0.81 -10.07 8.42
C ILE A 432 0.05 -9.45 9.51
N LEU A 433 1.16 -8.80 9.12
CA LEU A 433 2.07 -8.14 10.03
C LEU A 433 1.41 -6.96 10.75
N ASP A 434 0.58 -6.16 10.05
CA ASP A 434 -0.23 -5.09 10.68
C ASP A 434 -1.11 -5.67 11.79
N GLN A 435 -1.95 -6.66 11.46
CA GLN A 435 -2.87 -7.27 12.41
C GLN A 435 -2.16 -7.91 13.61
N ARG A 436 -1.04 -8.61 13.39
CA ARG A 436 -0.23 -9.18 14.47
C ARG A 436 0.46 -8.11 15.31
N GLY A 437 0.97 -7.05 14.68
CA GLY A 437 1.62 -5.92 15.33
C GLY A 437 0.68 -5.14 16.25
N VAL A 438 -0.51 -4.80 15.75
CA VAL A 438 -1.56 -4.11 16.52
C VAL A 438 -2.05 -5.00 17.67
N ARG A 439 -2.33 -6.29 17.43
CA ARG A 439 -2.74 -7.22 18.47
C ARG A 439 -1.67 -7.37 19.56
N SER A 440 -0.40 -7.47 19.16
CA SER A 440 0.73 -7.56 20.10
C SER A 440 0.84 -6.30 20.96
N TYR A 441 0.62 -5.12 20.38
CA TYR A 441 0.59 -3.86 21.12
C TYR A 441 -0.52 -3.84 22.17
N GLN A 442 -1.75 -4.24 21.79
CA GLN A 442 -2.91 -4.32 22.68
C GLN A 442 -2.68 -5.30 23.84
N LEU A 443 -1.98 -6.40 23.58
CA LEU A 443 -1.57 -7.39 24.58
C LEU A 443 -0.36 -6.95 25.42
N LYS A 444 0.16 -5.73 25.22
CA LYS A 444 1.35 -5.17 25.86
C LYS A 444 2.63 -5.96 25.58
N GLU A 445 2.63 -6.76 24.52
CA GLU A 445 3.80 -7.45 24.00
C GLU A 445 4.61 -6.51 23.09
N TYR A 446 5.04 -5.38 23.64
CA TYR A 446 5.59 -4.25 22.88
C TYR A 446 6.81 -4.61 22.03
N ARG A 447 7.67 -5.52 22.50
CA ARG A 447 8.81 -6.01 21.69
C ARG A 447 8.37 -6.77 20.44
N LYS A 448 7.33 -7.61 20.54
CA LYS A 448 6.77 -8.31 19.38
C LYS A 448 6.07 -7.34 18.43
N SER A 449 5.34 -6.36 18.99
CA SER A 449 4.70 -5.31 18.21
C SER A 449 5.71 -4.53 17.35
N ILE A 450 6.83 -4.10 17.94
CA ILE A 450 7.94 -3.46 17.22
C ILE A 450 8.44 -4.36 16.09
N ALA A 451 8.74 -5.63 16.36
CA ALA A 451 9.21 -6.57 15.35
C ALA A 451 8.19 -6.77 14.20
N PHE A 452 6.89 -6.76 14.46
CA PHE A 452 5.93 -6.83 13.35
C PHE A 452 5.91 -5.55 12.51
N PHE A 453 5.99 -4.38 13.12
CA PHE A 453 6.03 -3.11 12.41
C PHE A 453 7.33 -2.91 11.62
N ASP A 454 8.47 -3.31 12.17
CA ASP A 454 9.75 -3.34 11.46
C ASP A 454 9.70 -4.30 10.26
N GLY A 455 8.99 -5.43 10.41
CA GLY A 455 8.75 -6.36 9.32
C GLY A 455 7.94 -5.76 8.18
N ILE A 456 6.91 -4.95 8.49
CA ILE A 456 6.13 -4.21 7.47
C ILE A 456 7.05 -3.23 6.74
N GLU A 457 7.81 -2.43 7.48
CA GLU A 457 8.70 -1.43 6.90
C GLU A 457 9.79 -2.06 6.02
N SER A 458 10.36 -3.20 6.44
CA SER A 458 11.32 -3.96 5.64
C SER A 458 10.68 -4.53 4.37
N LEU A 459 9.42 -4.98 4.43
CA LEU A 459 8.72 -5.62 3.31
C LEU A 459 8.27 -4.60 2.25
N THR A 460 7.75 -3.45 2.69
CA THR A 460 7.14 -2.45 1.80
C THR A 460 8.04 -1.24 1.54
N GLY A 461 9.11 -1.08 2.34
CA GLY A 461 9.98 0.09 2.36
C GLY A 461 9.40 1.29 3.14
N THR A 462 8.19 1.19 3.69
CA THR A 462 7.53 2.29 4.42
C THR A 462 6.62 1.76 5.53
N LEU A 463 6.45 2.54 6.60
CA LEU A 463 5.47 2.24 7.64
C LEU A 463 4.34 3.26 7.65
N ARG A 464 3.09 2.79 7.64
CA ARG A 464 1.90 3.65 7.76
C ARG A 464 1.99 4.46 9.07
N ARG A 465 1.63 5.74 9.04
CA ARG A 465 1.91 6.70 10.13
C ARG A 465 1.34 6.27 11.49
N ASP A 466 0.13 5.74 11.51
CA ASP A 466 -0.52 5.18 12.70
C ASP A 466 0.29 4.04 13.32
N LEU A 467 0.80 3.12 12.50
CA LEU A 467 1.66 2.02 12.95
C LEU A 467 3.03 2.54 13.42
N ALA A 468 3.59 3.54 12.74
CA ALA A 468 4.84 4.18 13.15
C ALA A 468 4.70 4.90 14.50
N ILE A 469 3.57 5.57 14.75
CA ILE A 469 3.24 6.14 16.06
C ILE A 469 3.12 5.03 17.11
N MET A 470 2.41 3.95 16.80
CA MET A 470 2.27 2.81 17.71
C MET A 470 3.62 2.19 18.04
N ARG A 471 4.52 2.06 17.04
CA ARG A 471 5.90 1.62 17.24
C ARG A 471 6.69 2.57 18.15
N ALA A 472 6.59 3.89 17.95
CA ALA A 472 7.25 4.87 18.80
C ALA A 472 6.77 4.79 20.26
N TYR A 473 5.47 4.63 20.49
CA TYR A 473 4.93 4.35 21.83
C TYR A 473 5.34 2.97 22.37
N ALA A 474 5.47 1.95 21.53
CA ALA A 474 5.97 0.64 21.94
C ALA A 474 7.41 0.75 22.44
N TYR A 475 8.25 1.55 21.77
CA TYR A 475 9.61 1.86 22.23
C TYR A 475 9.62 2.55 23.61
N LEU A 476 8.70 3.49 23.88
CA LEU A 476 8.54 4.08 25.21
C LEU A 476 8.20 3.02 26.27
N ASN A 477 7.24 2.14 25.97
CA ASN A 477 6.77 1.14 26.92
C ASN A 477 7.80 0.04 27.23
N VAL A 478 8.76 -0.22 26.32
CA VAL A 478 9.91 -1.09 26.61
C VAL A 478 11.09 -0.36 27.26
N GLY A 479 10.94 0.94 27.55
CA GLY A 479 11.95 1.78 28.20
C GLY A 479 12.99 2.38 27.26
N ASN A 480 12.90 2.17 25.95
CA ASN A 480 13.83 2.73 24.96
C ASN A 480 13.40 4.14 24.55
N ARG A 481 13.61 5.11 25.45
CA ARG A 481 13.23 6.52 25.23
C ARG A 481 14.01 7.18 24.09
N VAL A 482 15.27 6.77 23.88
CA VAL A 482 16.13 7.33 22.82
C VAL A 482 15.54 7.04 21.45
N GLU A 483 15.19 5.77 21.19
CA GLU A 483 14.61 5.38 19.90
C GLU A 483 13.19 5.96 19.75
N ALA A 484 12.37 5.90 20.80
CA ALA A 484 11.04 6.50 20.78
C ALA A 484 11.08 7.99 20.40
N ARG A 485 11.99 8.77 21.03
CA ARG A 485 12.17 10.18 20.74
C ARG A 485 12.53 10.40 19.27
N LYS A 486 13.51 9.67 18.75
CA LYS A 486 13.92 9.74 17.34
C LYS A 486 12.72 9.52 16.40
N GLN A 487 11.90 8.50 16.68
CA GLN A 487 10.72 8.22 15.85
C GLN A 487 9.67 9.32 15.95
N PHE A 488 9.39 9.84 17.15
CA PHE A 488 8.47 10.97 17.29
C PHE A 488 8.99 12.26 16.65
N GLU A 489 10.29 12.54 16.70
CA GLU A 489 10.91 13.68 16.00
C GLU A 489 10.72 13.56 14.49
N TYR A 490 10.98 12.37 13.94
CA TYR A 490 10.72 12.07 12.53
C TYR A 490 9.24 12.24 12.18
N LEU A 491 8.33 11.62 12.92
CA LEU A 491 6.88 11.67 12.66
C LEU A 491 6.33 13.09 12.77
N ASN A 492 6.75 13.85 13.78
CA ASN A 492 6.34 15.24 13.99
C ASN A 492 6.85 16.15 12.88
N SER A 493 8.04 15.87 12.34
CA SER A 493 8.60 16.62 11.21
C SER A 493 7.87 16.35 9.89
N GLN A 494 7.29 15.14 9.72
CA GLN A 494 6.44 14.82 8.58
C GLN A 494 5.04 15.44 8.74
N LEU A 495 4.44 15.32 9.92
CA LEU A 495 3.17 15.96 10.29
C LEU A 495 3.09 16.09 11.81
N SER A 496 3.11 17.33 12.30
CA SER A 496 2.95 17.64 13.72
C SER A 496 1.49 17.51 14.13
N THR A 497 1.19 16.59 15.05
CA THR A 497 -0.14 16.40 15.64
C THR A 497 -0.06 16.47 17.18
N GLU A 498 -1.19 16.40 17.88
CA GLU A 498 -1.20 16.26 19.34
C GLU A 498 -0.47 14.99 19.77
N GLU A 499 -0.74 13.86 19.11
CA GLU A 499 -0.14 12.58 19.48
C GLU A 499 1.38 12.56 19.35
N THR A 500 1.95 13.24 18.34
CA THR A 500 3.41 13.31 18.17
C THR A 500 4.07 14.29 19.13
N ARG A 501 3.40 15.40 19.48
CA ARG A 501 3.88 16.35 20.50
C ARG A 501 3.88 15.72 21.89
N ASP A 502 2.83 14.97 22.21
CA ASP A 502 2.72 14.24 23.47
C ASP A 502 3.76 13.12 23.56
N GLY A 503 3.96 12.38 22.46
CA GLY A 503 5.02 11.38 22.36
C GLY A 503 6.41 11.98 22.58
N LEU A 504 6.70 13.14 21.98
CA LEU A 504 7.95 13.87 22.22
C LEU A 504 8.13 14.29 23.68
N ASN A 505 7.06 14.74 24.34
CA ASN A 505 7.08 15.13 25.74
C ASN A 505 7.30 13.91 26.65
N ALA A 506 6.64 12.79 26.36
CA ALA A 506 6.77 11.53 27.09
C ALA A 506 8.14 10.85 26.90
N ALA A 507 8.85 11.18 25.81
CA ALA A 507 10.18 10.67 25.49
C ALA A 507 11.34 11.53 26.04
N ARG A 508 11.04 12.63 26.75
CA ARG A 508 12.03 13.41 27.52
C ARG A 508 12.47 12.63 28.75
#